data_AF-A0A964EYW3-F1
#
_entry.id   AF-A0A964EYW3-F1
#
_cell.length_a   1.000
_cell.length_b   1.000
_cell.length_c   1.000
_cell.angle_alpha   90.00
_cell.angle_beta   90.00
_cell.angle_gamma   90.00
#
_symmetry.space_group_name_H-M   'P 1'
#
loop_
_entity.id
_entity.type
_entity.pdbx_description
1 polymer ?
#
loop_
_entity_poly.entity_id
_entity_poly.type
_entity_poly.pdbx_seq_one_letter_code
_entity_poly.pdbx_strand_id
1 'polypeptide(L)'
;MRRTLLLCLALVGCEDSFKTEEGQLRLFAPEIVDDEWSVGFANEGPILAGTRMCVIQECEEDCWYFEELPVDPCFEDHLSGPATFDADGCVVFDEPGEVTWTFLPQECHATSQGYGPDTDRVSFTAVDPAETTAMLYPWPEVTVDEGVAEGWIRLQDPDGVHDRWSRADGEPLRVYAGGSVELPLRVLGADGETLVGWNFRQVEVVPDGQGITIIPAEEEGWIRVEVSAGADAVLRMTHASASWELLRVVAVPPSEVASLSLAAAYTVDPDHFMEPGPLGVRAVVADADGAPIFGAPVTWSARWGDVALEAGGGLPGEDYRWVRDACRPPSKRYGSRSVVVRAALDGQTADMKMSWDGDLLEAFHSEVEADVEQLDAQFIPHGDCPQVGCAGCASGGSGRGALAALAFGLVLVARRRSNSMGA
;
A
#
# COMPACT_ATOMS: atom_id res chain seq x y z
N MET A 1 -36.40 1.81 14.89
CA MET A 1 -35.23 2.47 14.25
C MET A 1 -34.13 2.58 15.30
N ARG A 2 -33.30 1.55 15.43
CA ARG A 2 -32.07 1.59 16.24
C ARG A 2 -30.94 1.89 15.25
N ARG A 3 -30.27 3.03 15.40
CA ARG A 3 -29.04 3.35 14.69
C ARG A 3 -27.94 2.56 15.40
N THR A 4 -27.46 1.50 14.76
CA THR A 4 -26.20 0.85 15.11
C THR A 4 -25.10 1.82 14.70
N LEU A 5 -24.45 2.46 15.67
CA LEU A 5 -23.13 3.05 15.44
C LEU A 5 -22.21 1.87 15.10
N LEU A 6 -21.79 1.77 13.84
CA LEU A 6 -20.54 1.10 13.54
C LEU A 6 -19.44 1.99 14.10
N LEU A 7 -18.93 1.65 15.29
CA LEU A 7 -17.53 1.94 15.57
C LEU A 7 -16.76 1.08 14.56
N CYS A 8 -16.29 1.70 13.49
CA CYS A 8 -15.09 1.22 12.83
C CYS A 8 -13.99 1.30 13.91
N LEU A 9 -13.67 0.16 14.52
CA LEU A 9 -12.32 -0.09 14.97
C LEU A 9 -11.47 -0.04 13.70
N ALA A 10 -11.09 1.18 13.31
CA ALA A 10 -9.87 1.37 12.56
C ALA A 10 -8.81 0.64 13.40
N LEU A 11 -8.10 -0.29 12.78
CA LEU A 11 -6.89 -0.82 13.34
C LEU A 11 -6.10 0.40 13.81
N VAL A 12 -5.89 0.51 15.13
CA VAL A 12 -4.92 1.44 15.69
C VAL A 12 -3.60 0.89 15.19
N GLY A 13 -3.25 1.25 13.95
CA GLY A 13 -1.87 1.19 13.52
C GLY A 13 -1.08 1.96 14.56
N CYS A 14 0.12 1.50 14.90
CA CYS A 14 1.04 2.32 15.64
C CYS A 14 1.21 3.61 14.84
N GLU A 15 0.45 4.66 15.18
CA GLU A 15 0.62 5.96 14.58
C GLU A 15 1.95 6.44 15.14
N ASP A 16 2.93 6.53 14.26
CA ASP A 16 4.26 6.89 14.67
C ASP A 16 4.40 8.39 14.81
N SER A 17 5.26 8.71 15.76
CA SER A 17 5.42 10.05 16.26
C SER A 17 6.87 10.24 16.64
N PHE A 18 7.38 11.44 16.44
CA PHE A 18 8.66 11.81 17.01
C PHE A 18 8.50 11.92 18.52
N LYS A 19 9.20 11.06 19.27
CA LYS A 19 9.31 11.22 20.71
C LYS A 19 10.37 12.26 21.01
N THR A 20 10.03 13.19 21.88
CA THR A 20 10.98 14.15 22.40
C THR A 20 11.94 13.49 23.38
N GLU A 21 13.08 14.14 23.66
CA GLU A 21 14.17 13.54 24.43
C GLU A 21 13.79 13.19 25.89
N GLU A 22 12.90 13.98 26.52
CA GLU A 22 12.37 13.68 27.84
C GLU A 22 11.10 12.81 27.79
N GLY A 23 10.62 12.46 26.58
CA GLY A 23 9.44 11.62 26.38
C GLY A 23 8.14 12.24 26.91
N GLN A 24 8.04 13.57 26.98
CA GLN A 24 6.80 14.23 27.40
C GLN A 24 5.81 14.38 26.24
N LEU A 25 6.34 14.50 25.02
CA LEU A 25 5.59 14.78 23.81
C LEU A 25 5.84 13.73 22.73
N ARG A 26 4.78 13.46 21.99
CA ARG A 26 4.74 12.73 20.74
C ARG A 26 4.35 13.73 19.65
N LEU A 27 5.18 13.89 18.63
CA LEU A 27 4.89 14.78 17.51
C LEU A 27 4.45 13.94 16.31
N PHE A 28 3.26 14.18 15.79
CA PHE A 28 2.74 13.45 14.63
C PHE A 28 2.82 14.34 13.40
N ALA A 29 3.58 13.93 12.39
CA ALA A 29 3.70 14.64 11.12
C ALA A 29 3.13 13.79 9.98
N PRO A 30 1.79 13.75 9.80
CA PRO A 30 1.18 12.87 8.81
C PRO A 30 1.60 13.20 7.37
N GLU A 31 2.15 14.39 7.12
CA GLU A 31 2.59 14.76 5.77
C GLU A 31 4.00 14.26 5.41
N ILE A 32 4.75 13.70 6.36
CA ILE A 32 6.14 13.27 6.16
C ILE A 32 6.21 11.78 5.84
N VAL A 33 6.96 11.45 4.81
CA VAL A 33 7.21 10.07 4.33
C VAL A 33 8.70 9.76 4.42
N ASP A 34 9.05 8.57 4.90
CA ASP A 34 10.41 8.00 4.89
C ASP A 34 10.49 6.49 4.59
N ASP A 35 9.40 5.74 4.77
CA ASP A 35 9.16 4.32 4.43
C ASP A 35 9.72 3.28 5.43
N GLU A 36 8.96 2.27 5.89
CA GLU A 36 8.95 0.96 5.19
C GLU A 36 7.56 0.31 5.06
N TRP A 37 6.53 0.79 5.79
CA TRP A 37 5.14 0.29 5.77
C TRP A 37 4.19 1.24 6.53
N SER A 38 4.23 2.56 6.32
CA SER A 38 3.41 3.52 7.10
C SER A 38 3.51 3.36 8.63
N VAL A 39 4.67 2.85 9.09
CA VAL A 39 5.05 2.75 10.51
C VAL A 39 6.39 3.47 10.73
N GLY A 40 6.36 4.80 10.59
CA GLY A 40 7.15 5.66 11.45
C GLY A 40 8.54 6.11 11.08
N PHE A 41 8.65 7.44 11.04
CA PHE A 41 9.89 8.14 11.18
C PHE A 41 10.50 7.88 12.56
N ALA A 42 11.57 7.07 12.59
CA ALA A 42 12.39 6.96 13.79
C ALA A 42 12.94 8.35 14.13
N ASN A 43 12.88 8.76 15.41
CA ASN A 43 13.21 10.10 15.94
C ASN A 43 14.51 10.75 15.46
N GLU A 44 15.36 10.04 14.73
CA GLU A 44 16.72 10.41 14.35
C GLU A 44 16.94 10.45 12.83
N GLY A 45 15.91 10.16 12.02
CA GLY A 45 16.05 10.21 10.57
C GLY A 45 16.40 11.63 10.06
N PRO A 46 17.22 11.75 9.01
CA PRO A 46 17.42 13.03 8.34
C PRO A 46 16.16 13.50 7.60
N ILE A 47 15.96 14.81 7.48
CA ILE A 47 14.85 15.41 6.72
C ILE A 47 15.42 16.19 5.54
N LEU A 48 14.78 16.10 4.38
CA LEU A 48 15.21 16.80 3.17
C LEU A 48 15.07 18.33 3.35
N ALA A 49 16.13 19.10 3.09
CA ALA A 49 16.01 20.57 3.13
C ALA A 49 15.00 21.07 2.08
N GLY A 50 14.27 22.12 2.44
CA GLY A 50 13.07 22.65 1.77
C GLY A 50 11.76 22.02 2.25
N THR A 51 11.82 20.98 3.07
CA THR A 51 10.62 20.30 3.59
C THR A 51 9.90 21.17 4.61
N ARG A 52 8.58 21.19 4.52
CA ARG A 52 7.64 21.79 5.46
C ARG A 52 6.98 20.66 6.25
N MET A 53 7.02 20.75 7.57
CA MET A 53 6.50 19.74 8.48
C MET A 53 5.51 20.39 9.44
N CYS A 54 4.23 20.01 9.32
CA CYS A 54 3.20 20.39 10.26
C CYS A 54 2.99 19.24 11.24
N VAL A 55 3.33 19.47 12.50
CA VAL A 55 3.17 18.46 13.54
C VAL A 55 1.91 18.70 14.36
N ILE A 56 1.30 17.63 14.83
CA ILE A 56 0.31 17.62 15.91
C ILE A 56 1.08 17.17 17.16
N GLN A 57 1.04 17.94 18.25
CA GLN A 57 1.67 17.52 19.49
C GLN A 57 0.64 16.78 20.35
N GLU A 58 1.01 15.61 20.82
CA GLU A 58 0.24 14.85 21.80
C GLU A 58 1.14 14.53 22.98
N CYS A 59 0.53 14.26 24.13
CA CYS A 59 1.31 13.75 25.24
C CYS A 59 1.63 12.26 25.10
N GLU A 60 2.81 11.86 25.58
CA GLU A 60 3.14 10.44 25.72
C GLU A 60 2.36 9.77 26.89
N GLU A 61 2.26 8.44 26.88
CA GLU A 61 1.33 7.60 27.68
C GLU A 61 1.23 7.94 29.19
N ASP A 62 2.27 8.52 29.78
CA ASP A 62 2.25 8.94 31.19
C ASP A 62 1.30 10.12 31.48
N CYS A 63 0.72 10.73 30.45
CA CYS A 63 -0.28 11.81 30.54
C CYS A 63 -1.73 11.34 30.40
N TRP A 64 -2.00 10.03 30.46
CA TRP A 64 -3.35 9.41 30.31
C TRP A 64 -4.50 10.09 31.08
N TYR A 65 -4.20 10.82 32.16
CA TYR A 65 -5.20 11.61 32.89
C TYR A 65 -5.73 12.83 32.10
N PHE A 66 -5.07 13.22 31.02
CA PHE A 66 -5.30 14.47 30.28
C PHE A 66 -5.51 14.28 28.78
N GLU A 67 -5.75 13.05 28.29
CA GLU A 67 -5.88 12.72 26.85
C GLU A 67 -6.90 13.56 26.08
N GLU A 68 -7.88 14.18 26.76
CA GLU A 68 -8.87 15.05 26.12
C GLU A 68 -8.46 16.54 26.07
N LEU A 69 -7.31 16.92 26.65
CA LEU A 69 -6.85 18.30 26.72
C LEU A 69 -5.74 18.57 25.70
N PRO A 70 -5.89 19.60 24.84
CA PRO A 70 -4.80 20.01 23.95
C PRO A 70 -3.62 20.48 24.78
N VAL A 71 -2.44 19.89 24.54
CA VAL A 71 -1.22 20.18 25.29
C VAL A 71 -0.31 21.19 24.61
N ASP A 72 -0.46 21.44 23.30
CA ASP A 72 0.24 22.49 22.56
C ASP A 72 0.27 23.84 23.30
N PRO A 73 -0.85 24.33 23.92
CA PRO A 73 -0.84 25.60 24.62
C PRO A 73 0.02 25.63 25.90
N CYS A 74 0.54 24.49 26.34
CA CYS A 74 1.40 24.34 27.52
C CYS A 74 2.89 24.52 27.20
N PHE A 75 3.25 24.64 25.93
CA PHE A 75 4.62 24.83 25.50
C PHE A 75 4.76 26.08 24.64
N GLU A 76 5.86 26.81 24.82
CA GLU A 76 6.34 27.81 23.88
C GLU A 76 7.41 27.15 23.00
N ASP A 77 7.14 27.12 21.70
CA ASP A 77 8.01 26.48 20.72
C ASP A 77 9.19 27.39 20.31
N HIS A 78 10.40 26.84 20.37
CA HIS A 78 11.61 27.52 19.93
C HIS A 78 12.43 26.65 18.99
N LEU A 79 12.72 27.17 17.79
CA LEU A 79 13.64 26.55 16.84
C LEU A 79 15.02 27.18 16.92
N SER A 80 16.05 26.34 16.86
CA SER A 80 17.45 26.71 16.65
C SER A 80 18.02 25.89 15.49
N GLY A 81 18.78 26.53 14.61
CA GLY A 81 19.34 25.89 13.40
C GLY A 81 18.77 26.48 12.11
N PRO A 82 19.00 25.84 10.95
CA PRO A 82 18.53 26.30 9.65
C PRO A 82 17.05 25.93 9.41
N ALA A 83 16.17 26.31 10.33
CA ALA A 83 14.74 26.12 10.20
C ALA A 83 13.94 27.28 10.79
N THR A 84 12.73 27.48 10.27
CA THR A 84 11.81 28.53 10.72
C THR A 84 10.39 28.01 10.86
N PHE A 85 9.58 28.71 11.67
CA PHE A 85 8.12 28.52 11.63
C PHE A 85 7.52 29.36 10.52
N ASP A 86 6.65 28.76 9.72
CA ASP A 86 5.84 29.50 8.75
C ASP A 86 4.63 30.18 9.40
N ALA A 87 3.77 30.79 8.57
CA ALA A 87 2.60 31.53 9.05
C ALA A 87 1.53 30.64 9.71
N ASP A 88 1.54 29.33 9.43
CA ASP A 88 0.59 28.35 9.97
C ASP A 88 1.17 27.61 11.19
N GLY A 89 2.40 27.94 11.61
CA GLY A 89 3.09 27.29 12.73
C GLY A 89 3.79 25.99 12.36
N CYS A 90 3.96 25.70 11.06
CA CYS A 90 4.67 24.52 10.61
C CYS A 90 6.18 24.80 10.49
N VAL A 91 7.01 23.80 10.77
CA VAL A 91 8.47 23.91 10.66
C VAL A 91 8.87 23.82 9.19
N VAL A 92 9.73 24.72 8.71
CA VAL A 92 10.33 24.67 7.38
C VAL A 92 11.84 24.51 7.55
N PHE A 93 12.39 23.44 7.00
CA PHE A 93 13.83 23.15 7.01
C PHE A 93 14.51 23.92 5.89
N ASP A 94 14.95 25.15 6.13
CA ASP A 94 15.36 26.10 5.08
C ASP A 94 16.68 25.70 4.38
N GLU A 95 17.67 25.23 5.14
CA GLU A 95 19.00 24.85 4.65
C GLU A 95 19.49 23.57 5.33
N PRO A 96 20.51 22.88 4.78
CA PRO A 96 21.12 21.72 5.43
C PRO A 96 21.77 22.06 6.78
N GLY A 97 21.61 21.19 7.77
CA GLY A 97 22.23 21.29 9.09
C GLY A 97 21.34 20.81 10.24
N GLU A 98 21.90 20.84 11.44
CA GLU A 98 21.21 20.43 12.67
C GLU A 98 20.15 21.45 13.08
N VAL A 99 18.93 20.97 13.28
CA VAL A 99 17.78 21.73 13.77
C VAL A 99 17.36 21.16 15.11
N THR A 100 17.30 21.99 16.15
CA THR A 100 16.77 21.63 17.45
C THR A 100 15.47 22.40 17.68
N TRP A 101 14.39 21.67 17.92
CA TRP A 101 13.11 22.20 18.38
C TRP A 101 13.00 21.99 19.87
N THR A 102 12.95 23.09 20.63
CA THR A 102 12.79 23.11 22.09
C THR A 102 11.38 23.52 22.46
N PHE A 103 10.77 22.79 23.40
CA PHE A 103 9.45 23.04 23.97
C PHE A 103 9.63 23.58 25.40
N LEU A 104 9.44 24.89 25.60
CA LEU A 104 9.57 25.50 26.91
C LEU A 104 8.23 25.50 27.65
N PRO A 105 8.13 24.97 28.88
CA PRO A 105 6.86 24.90 29.59
C PRO A 105 6.34 26.29 29.92
N GLN A 106 5.04 26.50 29.72
CA GLN A 106 4.30 27.69 30.09
C GLN A 106 3.01 27.36 30.84
N GLU A 107 2.43 28.36 31.50
CA GLU A 107 1.16 28.19 32.21
C GLU A 107 0.00 27.96 31.25
N CYS A 108 -0.72 26.84 31.41
CA CYS A 108 -1.86 26.46 30.59
C CYS A 108 -2.98 25.83 31.44
N HIS A 109 -4.04 25.32 30.80
CA HIS A 109 -5.11 24.66 31.54
C HIS A 109 -4.64 23.34 32.19
N ALA A 110 -3.86 22.53 31.48
CA ALA A 110 -3.36 21.26 32.01
C ALA A 110 -2.44 21.49 33.23
N THR A 111 -1.61 22.55 33.24
CA THR A 111 -0.77 22.86 34.41
C THR A 111 -1.59 23.18 35.65
N SER A 112 -2.73 23.86 35.47
CA SER A 112 -3.67 24.12 36.57
C SER A 112 -4.32 22.84 37.14
N GLN A 113 -4.32 21.74 36.38
CA GLN A 113 -4.81 20.42 36.80
C GLN A 113 -3.69 19.50 37.35
N GLY A 114 -2.47 20.02 37.49
CA GLY A 114 -1.34 19.30 38.05
C GLY A 114 -0.38 18.69 37.04
N TYR A 115 -0.55 18.95 35.74
CA TYR A 115 0.48 18.64 34.74
C TYR A 115 1.70 19.54 34.96
N GLY A 116 2.88 18.97 35.17
CA GLY A 116 4.10 19.73 35.41
C GLY A 116 5.10 19.46 34.30
N PRO A 117 4.91 20.04 33.10
CA PRO A 117 5.83 19.81 32.00
C PRO A 117 7.19 20.42 32.32
N ASP A 118 8.25 19.68 32.00
CA ASP A 118 9.62 20.18 31.99
C ASP A 118 10.00 20.62 30.57
N THR A 119 11.11 21.34 30.43
CA THR A 119 11.65 21.63 29.08
C THR A 119 11.96 20.34 28.35
N ASP A 120 11.49 20.24 27.12
CA ASP A 120 11.74 19.09 26.25
C ASP A 120 12.30 19.55 24.90
N ARG A 121 12.77 18.61 24.08
CA ARG A 121 13.35 18.90 22.77
C ARG A 121 13.28 17.70 21.83
N VAL A 122 13.34 18.00 20.54
CA VAL A 122 13.63 17.03 19.48
C VAL A 122 14.68 17.65 18.55
N SER A 123 15.54 16.82 17.99
CA SER A 123 16.57 17.25 17.04
C SER A 123 16.41 16.52 15.72
N PHE A 124 16.65 17.24 14.63
CA PHE A 124 16.60 16.73 13.26
C PHE A 124 17.86 17.15 12.51
N THR A 125 18.31 16.33 11.57
CA THR A 125 19.34 16.71 10.61
C THR A 125 18.70 17.03 9.27
N ALA A 126 18.71 18.30 8.86
CA ALA A 126 18.31 18.68 7.51
C ALA A 126 19.43 18.34 6.52
N VAL A 127 19.15 17.59 5.46
CA VAL A 127 20.14 17.16 4.46
C VAL A 127 19.98 17.90 3.13
N ASP A 128 21.10 18.11 2.43
CA ASP A 128 21.12 18.77 1.12
C ASP A 128 20.49 17.86 0.05
N PRO A 129 19.47 18.33 -0.69
CA PRO A 129 18.93 17.61 -1.84
C PRO A 129 19.98 17.19 -2.89
N ALA A 130 21.11 17.89 -3.00
CA ALA A 130 22.20 17.53 -3.91
C ALA A 130 23.03 16.32 -3.43
N GLU A 131 22.91 15.95 -2.15
CA GLU A 131 23.56 14.80 -1.53
C GLU A 131 22.60 13.60 -1.37
N THR A 132 21.37 13.73 -1.87
CA THR A 132 20.37 12.65 -1.83
C THR A 132 20.12 12.06 -3.21
N THR A 133 19.58 10.86 -3.21
CA THR A 133 19.02 10.22 -4.40
C THR A 133 17.54 9.98 -4.18
N ALA A 134 16.72 10.07 -5.23
CA ALA A 134 15.32 9.70 -5.17
C ALA A 134 15.06 8.56 -6.14
N MET A 135 14.24 7.61 -5.72
CA MET A 135 13.94 6.43 -6.53
C MET A 135 12.52 5.92 -6.31
N LEU A 136 11.99 5.29 -7.34
CA LEU A 136 10.76 4.52 -7.25
C LEU A 136 11.11 3.07 -6.93
N TYR A 137 10.51 2.58 -5.88
CA TYR A 137 10.92 1.34 -5.23
C TYR A 137 9.81 0.29 -5.40
N PRO A 138 10.04 -0.84 -6.09
CA PRO A 138 9.04 -1.89 -6.23
C PRO A 138 8.99 -2.70 -4.93
N TRP A 139 8.25 -2.17 -3.95
CA TRP A 139 8.35 -2.60 -2.55
C TRP A 139 8.19 -4.12 -2.31
N PRO A 140 7.17 -4.81 -2.88
CA PRO A 140 7.04 -6.24 -2.62
C PRO A 140 8.21 -7.06 -3.18
N GLU A 141 8.84 -6.64 -4.27
CA GLU A 141 10.04 -7.30 -4.81
C GLU A 141 11.15 -7.25 -3.79
N VAL A 142 11.44 -6.05 -3.26
CA VAL A 142 12.59 -5.86 -2.40
C VAL A 142 12.35 -6.47 -1.02
N THR A 143 11.16 -6.31 -0.45
CA THR A 143 10.79 -6.99 0.81
C THR A 143 10.88 -8.51 0.68
N VAL A 144 10.52 -9.07 -0.48
CA VAL A 144 10.69 -10.50 -0.74
C VAL A 144 12.16 -10.88 -0.83
N ASP A 145 12.98 -10.11 -1.54
CA ASP A 145 14.41 -10.36 -1.71
C ASP A 145 15.16 -10.28 -0.36
N GLU A 146 14.90 -9.24 0.44
CA GLU A 146 15.42 -9.06 1.79
C GLU A 146 14.97 -10.19 2.72
N GLY A 147 13.67 -10.50 2.73
CA GLY A 147 13.15 -11.56 3.59
C GLY A 147 13.66 -12.94 3.22
N VAL A 148 13.97 -13.20 1.95
CA VAL A 148 14.65 -14.43 1.53
C VAL A 148 16.11 -14.43 1.99
N ALA A 149 16.81 -13.30 1.89
CA ALA A 149 18.20 -13.16 2.33
C ALA A 149 18.34 -13.35 3.86
N GLU A 150 17.38 -12.84 4.62
CA GLU A 150 17.32 -12.94 6.09
C GLU A 150 16.68 -14.26 6.56
N GLY A 151 15.97 -14.95 5.68
CA GLY A 151 15.41 -16.28 5.91
C GLY A 151 14.02 -16.30 6.55
N TRP A 152 13.34 -15.16 6.67
CA TRP A 152 11.95 -15.08 7.16
C TRP A 152 10.90 -15.16 6.03
N ILE A 153 11.30 -15.05 4.75
CA ILE A 153 10.49 -15.41 3.58
C ILE A 153 11.01 -16.68 2.92
N ARG A 154 10.07 -17.54 2.52
CA ARG A 154 10.31 -18.63 1.57
C ARG A 154 9.55 -18.39 0.28
N LEU A 155 10.24 -18.49 -0.84
CA LEU A 155 9.61 -18.43 -2.16
C LEU A 155 9.21 -19.80 -2.66
N GLN A 156 8.05 -19.85 -3.31
CA GLN A 156 7.64 -20.93 -4.17
C GLN A 156 7.55 -20.44 -5.61
N ASP A 157 8.51 -20.91 -6.39
CA ASP A 157 8.64 -20.57 -7.80
C ASP A 157 9.06 -21.85 -8.56
N PRO A 158 8.09 -22.57 -9.15
CA PRO A 158 8.35 -23.85 -9.80
C PRO A 158 9.14 -23.71 -11.10
N ASP A 159 9.15 -22.52 -11.71
CA ASP A 159 9.69 -22.27 -13.05
C ASP A 159 11.02 -21.49 -13.01
N GLY A 160 11.55 -21.16 -11.82
CA GLY A 160 12.70 -20.27 -11.69
C GLY A 160 12.42 -18.87 -12.24
N VAL A 161 11.17 -18.38 -12.13
CA VAL A 161 10.77 -17.02 -12.50
C VAL A 161 11.19 -15.97 -11.47
N HIS A 162 11.77 -16.33 -10.33
CA HIS A 162 12.18 -15.40 -9.29
C HIS A 162 13.28 -14.43 -9.78
N ASP A 163 14.23 -14.91 -10.58
CA ASP A 163 15.20 -14.05 -11.27
C ASP A 163 14.54 -13.06 -12.25
N ARG A 164 13.24 -13.26 -12.55
CA ARG A 164 12.38 -12.40 -13.38
C ARG A 164 11.29 -11.72 -12.57
N TRP A 165 11.31 -11.87 -11.24
CA TRP A 165 10.40 -11.19 -10.33
C TRP A 165 10.84 -9.72 -10.24
N SER A 166 12.07 -9.47 -9.82
CA SER A 166 12.58 -8.09 -9.74
C SER A 166 13.01 -7.56 -11.11
N ARG A 167 12.91 -6.23 -11.24
CA ARG A 167 13.56 -5.48 -12.33
C ARG A 167 15.06 -5.44 -12.03
N ALA A 168 15.89 -5.66 -13.05
CA ALA A 168 17.33 -5.42 -12.90
C ALA A 168 17.63 -3.92 -12.72
N ASP A 169 18.60 -3.58 -11.88
CA ASP A 169 18.99 -2.20 -11.65
C ASP A 169 19.39 -1.47 -12.94
N GLY A 170 18.93 -0.23 -13.08
CA GLY A 170 19.15 0.60 -14.27
C GLY A 170 18.34 0.24 -15.51
N GLU A 171 17.66 -0.91 -15.58
CA GLU A 171 16.78 -1.24 -16.70
C GLU A 171 15.48 -0.42 -16.65
N PRO A 172 14.87 -0.06 -17.80
CA PRO A 172 13.56 0.58 -17.80
C PRO A 172 12.48 -0.28 -17.13
N LEU A 173 11.53 0.36 -16.45
CA LEU A 173 10.33 -0.33 -15.98
C LEU A 173 9.40 -0.56 -17.18
N ARG A 174 9.21 -1.82 -17.50
CA ARG A 174 8.37 -2.27 -18.60
C ARG A 174 6.97 -2.52 -18.07
N VAL A 175 6.00 -1.73 -18.54
CA VAL A 175 4.61 -1.80 -18.05
C VAL A 175 3.69 -2.21 -19.20
N TYR A 176 2.74 -3.09 -18.92
CA TYR A 176 1.73 -3.51 -19.89
C TYR A 176 0.98 -2.28 -20.44
N ALA A 177 0.84 -2.17 -21.75
CA ALA A 177 0.15 -1.04 -22.38
C ALA A 177 -1.34 -1.02 -22.00
N GLY A 178 -1.79 0.06 -21.37
CA GLY A 178 -3.11 0.21 -20.76
C GLY A 178 -3.18 -0.23 -19.30
N GLY A 179 -2.07 -0.70 -18.73
CA GLY A 179 -1.93 -1.06 -17.32
C GLY A 179 -1.47 0.10 -16.45
N SER A 180 -1.36 -0.20 -15.15
CA SER A 180 -0.85 0.75 -14.15
C SER A 180 0.03 0.04 -13.14
N VAL A 181 0.98 0.78 -12.58
CA VAL A 181 1.82 0.33 -11.47
C VAL A 181 1.86 1.39 -10.37
N GLU A 182 1.76 0.98 -9.12
CA GLU A 182 1.91 1.80 -7.92
C GLU A 182 3.29 1.54 -7.33
N LEU A 183 4.04 2.60 -7.08
CA LEU A 183 5.40 2.53 -6.60
C LEU A 183 5.58 3.56 -5.48
N PRO A 184 6.06 3.16 -4.29
CA PRO A 184 6.52 4.11 -3.31
C PRO A 184 7.73 4.90 -3.84
N LEU A 185 7.77 6.17 -3.45
CA LEU A 185 8.88 7.07 -3.68
C LEU A 185 9.74 7.13 -2.43
N ARG A 186 11.03 6.81 -2.56
CA ARG A 186 12.01 6.94 -1.48
C ARG A 186 13.00 8.05 -1.81
N VAL A 187 13.44 8.76 -0.79
CA VAL A 187 14.60 9.64 -0.84
C VAL A 187 15.66 9.05 0.08
N LEU A 188 16.85 8.80 -0.44
CA LEU A 188 17.96 8.18 0.26
C LEU A 188 19.10 9.18 0.40
N GLY A 189 19.81 9.10 1.52
CA GLY A 189 21.02 9.87 1.78
C GLY A 189 22.17 9.50 0.86
N ALA A 190 23.32 10.14 1.08
CA ALA A 190 24.52 9.97 0.26
C ALA A 190 25.12 8.55 0.33
N ASP A 191 24.79 7.79 1.38
CA ASP A 191 25.18 6.38 1.53
C ASP A 191 24.33 5.42 0.69
N GLY A 192 23.19 5.89 0.17
CA GLY A 192 22.23 5.08 -0.58
C GLY A 192 21.43 4.11 0.29
N GLU A 193 21.48 4.24 1.61
CA GLU A 193 20.81 3.35 2.57
C GLU A 193 19.92 4.13 3.54
N THR A 194 20.39 5.28 4.03
CA THR A 194 19.64 6.09 5.00
C THR A 194 18.42 6.72 4.36
N LEU A 195 17.22 6.39 4.86
CA LEU A 195 15.98 7.03 4.43
C LEU A 195 15.93 8.48 4.91
N VAL A 196 15.50 9.37 4.02
CA VAL A 196 15.40 10.81 4.28
C VAL A 196 13.93 11.19 4.23
N GLY A 197 13.43 11.82 5.30
CA GLY A 197 12.05 12.29 5.39
C GLY A 197 11.76 13.45 4.46
N TRP A 198 10.58 13.45 3.83
CA TRP A 198 10.14 14.51 2.92
C TRP A 198 8.61 14.67 2.97
N ASN A 199 8.11 15.86 2.64
CA ASN A 199 6.66 16.10 2.59
C ASN A 199 6.10 15.74 1.22
N PHE A 200 5.19 14.75 1.17
CA PHE A 200 4.66 14.26 -0.09
C PHE A 200 3.82 15.27 -0.87
N ARG A 201 3.31 16.31 -0.20
CA ARG A 201 2.54 17.40 -0.81
C ARG A 201 3.40 18.46 -1.46
N GLN A 202 4.71 18.49 -1.18
CA GLN A 202 5.66 19.43 -1.76
C GLN A 202 6.44 18.86 -2.95
N VAL A 203 6.15 17.61 -3.30
CA VAL A 203 6.81 16.92 -4.40
C VAL A 203 5.90 16.85 -5.61
N GLU A 204 6.49 17.10 -6.77
CA GLU A 204 5.84 16.88 -8.04
C GLU A 204 6.63 15.81 -8.82
N VAL A 205 5.91 14.81 -9.33
CA VAL A 205 6.49 13.80 -10.23
C VAL A 205 5.90 14.01 -11.63
N VAL A 206 6.76 14.32 -12.58
CA VAL A 206 6.38 14.59 -13.98
C VAL A 206 7.06 13.63 -14.95
N PRO A 207 6.34 13.19 -16.00
CA PRO A 207 6.96 12.43 -17.07
C PRO A 207 7.63 13.37 -18.09
N ASP A 208 8.89 13.10 -18.41
CA ASP A 208 9.60 13.63 -19.59
C ASP A 208 9.44 12.64 -20.75
N GLY A 209 8.36 12.80 -21.51
CA GLY A 209 7.97 11.89 -22.57
C GLY A 209 6.48 11.98 -22.91
N GLN A 210 5.92 10.92 -23.48
CA GLN A 210 4.50 10.85 -23.83
C GLN A 210 3.85 9.58 -23.32
N GLY A 211 2.52 9.62 -23.15
CA GLY A 211 1.71 8.43 -22.86
C GLY A 211 1.78 7.93 -21.43
N ILE A 212 2.39 8.67 -20.52
CA ILE A 212 2.38 8.38 -19.08
C ILE A 212 1.48 9.40 -18.36
N THR A 213 0.63 8.91 -17.47
CA THR A 213 -0.11 9.73 -16.51
C THR A 213 0.39 9.37 -15.11
N ILE A 214 0.74 10.38 -14.32
CA ILE A 214 1.10 10.21 -12.91
C ILE A 214 -0.09 10.63 -12.07
N ILE A 215 -0.53 9.75 -11.19
CA ILE A 215 -1.60 9.98 -10.23
C ILE A 215 -0.99 9.77 -8.84
N PRO A 216 -0.97 10.80 -7.98
CA PRO A 216 -0.65 10.59 -6.57
C PRO A 216 -1.62 9.54 -6.01
N ALA A 217 -1.10 8.47 -5.43
CA ALA A 217 -1.96 7.44 -4.85
C ALA A 217 -2.68 8.00 -3.61
N GLU A 218 -3.70 7.29 -3.13
CA GLU A 218 -4.37 7.65 -1.88
C GLU A 218 -3.44 7.40 -0.67
N GLU A 219 -2.51 6.45 -0.80
CA GLU A 219 -1.47 6.16 0.19
C GLU A 219 -0.31 7.18 0.05
N GLU A 220 0.09 7.75 1.19
CA GLU A 220 1.07 8.84 1.25
C GLU A 220 2.46 8.34 0.80
N GLY A 221 3.11 9.08 -0.11
CA GLY A 221 4.41 8.69 -0.66
C GLY A 221 4.35 7.71 -1.84
N TRP A 222 3.16 7.26 -2.22
CA TRP A 222 2.99 6.35 -3.37
C TRP A 222 2.58 7.11 -4.62
N ILE A 223 3.10 6.68 -5.77
CA ILE A 223 2.66 7.17 -7.07
C ILE A 223 2.11 6.04 -7.92
N ARG A 224 0.94 6.27 -8.54
CA ARG A 224 0.41 5.41 -9.59
C ARG A 224 0.83 5.94 -10.95
N VAL A 225 1.48 5.08 -11.73
CA VAL A 225 1.93 5.33 -13.10
C VAL A 225 1.00 4.58 -14.04
N GLU A 226 0.13 5.29 -14.75
CA GLU A 226 -0.72 4.72 -15.80
C GLU A 226 -0.04 4.87 -17.16
N VAL A 227 -0.03 3.78 -17.94
CA VAL A 227 0.82 3.68 -19.14
C VAL A 227 -0.03 3.45 -20.38
N SER A 228 -0.04 4.40 -21.31
CA SER A 228 -0.70 4.29 -22.61
C SER A 228 0.14 3.50 -23.62
N ALA A 229 -0.49 2.99 -24.66
CA ALA A 229 0.21 2.31 -25.74
C ALA A 229 1.27 3.21 -26.41
N GLY A 230 2.49 2.67 -26.57
CA GLY A 230 3.62 3.38 -27.15
C GLY A 230 4.26 4.42 -26.23
N ALA A 231 3.91 4.46 -24.94
CA ALA A 231 4.55 5.34 -23.99
C ALA A 231 6.04 4.99 -23.80
N ASP A 232 6.84 6.04 -23.65
CA ASP A 232 8.26 6.01 -23.34
C ASP A 232 8.58 7.35 -22.70
N ALA A 233 8.88 7.33 -21.40
CA ALA A 233 9.15 8.55 -20.66
C ALA A 233 10.12 8.31 -19.51
N VAL A 234 10.87 9.34 -19.16
CA VAL A 234 11.67 9.38 -17.94
C VAL A 234 10.89 10.13 -16.87
N LEU A 235 10.64 9.48 -15.73
CA LEU A 235 9.99 10.10 -14.60
C LEU A 235 11.00 10.97 -13.84
N ARG A 236 10.61 12.20 -13.55
CA ARG A 236 11.41 13.16 -12.78
C ARG A 236 10.62 13.60 -11.56
N MET A 237 11.29 13.62 -10.42
CA MET A 237 10.79 14.23 -9.19
C MET A 237 11.36 15.65 -9.08
N THR A 238 10.57 16.58 -8.57
CA THR A 238 11.04 17.90 -8.14
C THR A 238 10.59 18.19 -6.72
N HIS A 239 11.50 18.73 -5.91
CA HIS A 239 11.24 19.23 -4.56
C HIS A 239 12.05 20.52 -4.37
N ALA A 240 11.39 21.61 -3.99
CA ALA A 240 12.00 22.94 -3.97
C ALA A 240 12.73 23.26 -5.30
N SER A 241 14.04 23.52 -5.26
CA SER A 241 14.87 23.74 -6.46
C SER A 241 15.59 22.50 -6.98
N ALA A 242 15.43 21.35 -6.31
CA ALA A 242 16.09 20.10 -6.67
C ALA A 242 15.24 19.27 -7.64
N SER A 243 15.92 18.46 -8.45
CA SER A 243 15.27 17.53 -9.36
C SER A 243 16.08 16.25 -9.50
N TRP A 244 15.39 15.11 -9.40
CA TRP A 244 15.96 13.78 -9.58
C TRP A 244 15.32 13.08 -10.76
N GLU A 245 16.13 12.36 -11.51
CA GLU A 245 15.65 11.35 -12.45
C GLU A 245 15.37 10.07 -11.66
N LEU A 246 14.12 9.59 -11.71
CA LEU A 246 13.70 8.42 -10.95
C LEU A 246 13.90 7.14 -11.74
N LEU A 247 13.30 7.09 -12.93
CA LEU A 247 13.02 5.85 -13.64
C LEU A 247 12.58 6.12 -15.08
N ARG A 248 13.05 5.34 -16.04
CA ARG A 248 12.45 5.28 -17.38
C ARG A 248 11.34 4.24 -17.43
N VAL A 249 10.15 4.62 -17.90
CA VAL A 249 8.99 3.74 -18.08
C VAL A 249 8.73 3.53 -19.58
N VAL A 250 8.52 2.27 -19.98
CA VAL A 250 8.24 1.89 -21.38
C VAL A 250 6.99 1.02 -21.43
N ALA A 251 6.07 1.36 -22.34
CA ALA A 251 4.88 0.56 -22.62
C ALA A 251 5.21 -0.68 -23.43
N VAL A 252 4.73 -1.84 -23.00
CA VAL A 252 4.84 -3.10 -23.73
C VAL A 252 3.46 -3.48 -24.29
N PRO A 253 3.30 -3.61 -25.62
CA PRO A 253 2.02 -3.98 -26.20
C PRO A 253 1.65 -5.43 -25.86
N PRO A 254 0.34 -5.76 -25.78
CA PRO A 254 -0.11 -7.12 -25.47
C PRO A 254 0.47 -8.20 -26.40
N SER A 255 0.76 -7.85 -27.65
CA SER A 255 1.34 -8.76 -28.64
C SER A 255 2.77 -9.21 -28.34
N GLU A 256 3.47 -8.52 -27.43
CA GLU A 256 4.83 -8.87 -27.00
C GLU A 256 4.84 -9.80 -25.78
N VAL A 257 3.69 -10.01 -25.13
CA VAL A 257 3.58 -10.97 -24.02
C VAL A 257 3.78 -12.39 -24.54
N ALA A 258 4.85 -13.04 -24.09
CA ALA A 258 5.21 -14.39 -24.51
C ALA A 258 4.88 -15.45 -23.48
N SER A 259 4.89 -15.10 -22.18
CA SER A 259 4.61 -16.04 -21.10
C SER A 259 3.90 -15.41 -19.91
N LEU A 260 3.11 -16.24 -19.22
CA LEU A 260 2.51 -15.99 -17.93
C LEU A 260 2.85 -17.15 -16.98
N SER A 261 3.51 -16.83 -15.86
CA SER A 261 3.81 -17.76 -14.77
C SER A 261 3.31 -17.19 -13.44
N LEU A 262 3.37 -18.01 -12.38
CA LEU A 262 3.06 -17.60 -11.02
C LEU A 262 4.28 -17.81 -10.12
N ALA A 263 4.44 -16.93 -9.14
CA ALA A 263 5.33 -17.15 -8.01
C ALA A 263 4.64 -16.67 -6.72
N ALA A 264 4.96 -17.29 -5.60
CA ALA A 264 4.34 -16.97 -4.31
C ALA A 264 5.38 -16.83 -3.20
N ALA A 265 5.14 -15.89 -2.31
CA ALA A 265 5.93 -15.66 -1.11
C ALA A 265 5.21 -16.24 0.11
N TYR A 266 5.97 -16.80 1.05
CA TYR A 266 5.49 -17.30 2.33
C TYR A 266 6.28 -16.67 3.46
N THR A 267 5.61 -16.23 4.51
CA THR A 267 6.25 -15.96 5.79
C THR A 267 6.56 -17.30 6.46
N VAL A 268 7.77 -17.46 6.99
CA VAL A 268 8.19 -18.67 7.71
C VAL A 268 8.65 -18.40 9.13
N ASP A 269 8.88 -17.14 9.47
CA ASP A 269 9.29 -16.71 10.80
C ASP A 269 8.16 -15.98 11.54
N PRO A 270 7.64 -16.55 12.65
CA PRO A 270 6.61 -15.91 13.46
C PRO A 270 7.12 -14.68 14.25
N ASP A 271 8.44 -14.49 14.39
CA ASP A 271 8.99 -13.33 15.10
C ASP A 271 8.85 -12.04 14.26
N HIS A 272 8.79 -12.18 12.93
CA HIS A 272 8.63 -11.06 11.99
C HIS A 272 7.16 -10.84 11.59
N PHE A 273 6.33 -11.89 11.62
CA PHE A 273 4.92 -11.82 11.25
C PHE A 273 4.04 -12.62 12.19
N MET A 274 2.84 -12.13 12.47
CA MET A 274 1.92 -12.79 13.39
C MET A 274 1.56 -14.23 13.00
N GLU A 275 1.62 -14.63 11.72
CA GLU A 275 1.32 -16.01 11.32
C GLU A 275 2.22 -16.47 10.15
N PRO A 276 2.89 -17.64 10.27
CA PRO A 276 3.55 -18.27 9.13
C PRO A 276 2.50 -18.75 8.11
N GLY A 277 2.70 -18.44 6.84
CA GLY A 277 1.67 -18.70 5.83
C GLY A 277 1.98 -18.06 4.49
N PRO A 278 1.06 -18.17 3.52
CA PRO A 278 1.21 -17.45 2.27
C PRO A 278 1.09 -15.95 2.53
N LEU A 279 2.08 -15.19 2.08
CA LEU A 279 2.07 -13.74 2.13
C LEU A 279 1.27 -13.22 0.94
N GLY A 280 1.78 -13.46 -0.26
CA GLY A 280 1.17 -13.03 -1.51
C GLY A 280 1.55 -13.90 -2.69
N VAL A 281 0.90 -13.64 -3.81
CA VAL A 281 1.14 -14.30 -5.09
C VAL A 281 1.23 -13.24 -6.18
N ARG A 282 2.15 -13.44 -7.12
CA ARG A 282 2.34 -12.58 -8.29
C ARG A 282 2.23 -13.37 -9.58
N ALA A 283 1.59 -12.76 -10.56
CA ALA A 283 1.57 -13.19 -11.95
C ALA A 283 2.76 -12.58 -12.69
N VAL A 284 3.78 -13.40 -12.96
CA VAL A 284 4.98 -12.97 -13.68
C VAL A 284 4.69 -13.04 -15.17
N VAL A 285 4.47 -11.88 -15.78
CA VAL A 285 4.28 -11.72 -17.22
C VAL A 285 5.62 -11.34 -17.83
N ALA A 286 6.00 -11.98 -18.94
CA ALA A 286 7.27 -11.70 -19.59
C ALA A 286 7.17 -11.69 -21.12
N ASP A 287 8.11 -10.98 -21.75
CA ASP A 287 8.30 -10.99 -23.19
C ASP A 287 9.07 -12.23 -23.67
N ALA A 288 9.36 -12.31 -24.97
CA ALA A 288 10.03 -13.45 -25.59
C ALA A 288 11.50 -13.63 -25.13
N ASP A 289 12.13 -12.57 -24.62
CA ASP A 289 13.49 -12.59 -24.07
C ASP A 289 13.49 -12.92 -22.57
N GLY A 290 12.30 -13.01 -21.96
CA GLY A 290 12.12 -13.30 -20.54
C GLY A 290 12.14 -12.05 -19.66
N ALA A 291 12.12 -10.84 -20.23
CA ALA A 291 12.07 -9.61 -19.45
C ALA A 291 10.68 -9.43 -18.82
N PRO A 292 10.59 -9.06 -17.53
CA PRO A 292 9.31 -8.88 -16.86
C PRO A 292 8.52 -7.70 -17.39
N ILE A 293 7.19 -7.85 -17.39
CA ILE A 293 6.20 -6.83 -17.75
C ILE A 293 5.27 -6.66 -16.54
N PHE A 294 5.24 -5.46 -15.97
CA PHE A 294 4.47 -5.14 -14.76
C PHE A 294 3.09 -4.56 -15.10
N GLY A 295 2.17 -4.58 -14.13
CA GLY A 295 0.87 -3.90 -14.23
C GLY A 295 -0.07 -4.52 -15.27
N ALA A 296 0.13 -5.80 -15.60
CA ALA A 296 -0.74 -6.50 -16.53
C ALA A 296 -2.13 -6.74 -15.92
N PRO A 297 -3.23 -6.61 -16.69
CA PRO A 297 -4.60 -6.74 -16.19
C PRO A 297 -5.00 -8.21 -15.98
N VAL A 298 -4.41 -8.83 -14.95
CA VAL A 298 -4.56 -10.26 -14.68
C VAL A 298 -5.89 -10.54 -13.99
N THR A 299 -6.63 -11.50 -14.53
CA THR A 299 -7.80 -12.06 -13.86
C THR A 299 -7.40 -13.16 -12.89
N TRP A 300 -7.72 -12.98 -11.60
CA TRP A 300 -7.40 -13.92 -10.54
C TRP A 300 -8.60 -14.79 -10.14
N SER A 301 -8.34 -16.03 -9.73
CA SER A 301 -9.33 -16.89 -9.07
C SER A 301 -8.70 -17.94 -8.17
N ALA A 302 -9.33 -18.22 -7.04
CA ALA A 302 -9.05 -19.42 -6.24
C ALA A 302 -9.90 -20.58 -6.80
N ARG A 303 -9.26 -21.56 -7.43
CA ARG A 303 -9.94 -22.74 -8.02
C ARG A 303 -10.34 -23.76 -6.96
N TRP A 304 -9.57 -23.83 -5.90
CA TRP A 304 -9.74 -24.76 -4.80
C TRP A 304 -9.08 -24.20 -3.54
N GLY A 305 -9.63 -24.48 -2.36
CA GLY A 305 -9.19 -23.91 -1.09
C GLY A 305 -10.05 -22.72 -0.65
N ASP A 306 -10.03 -22.42 0.65
CA ASP A 306 -10.82 -21.35 1.25
C ASP A 306 -9.87 -20.22 1.68
N VAL A 307 -9.39 -19.45 0.71
CA VAL A 307 -8.58 -18.23 0.93
C VAL A 307 -9.18 -17.06 0.17
N ALA A 308 -8.93 -15.85 0.65
CA ALA A 308 -9.25 -14.63 -0.07
C ALA A 308 -8.05 -14.21 -0.92
N LEU A 309 -8.32 -13.75 -2.14
CA LEU A 309 -7.35 -13.12 -3.03
C LEU A 309 -7.66 -11.63 -3.10
N GLU A 310 -6.98 -10.87 -2.27
CA GLU A 310 -7.24 -9.45 -2.05
C GLU A 310 -6.31 -8.59 -2.93
N ALA A 311 -6.86 -7.50 -3.46
CA ALA A 311 -6.12 -6.48 -4.21
C ALA A 311 -5.97 -5.21 -3.35
N GLY A 312 -5.03 -4.33 -3.70
CA GLY A 312 -4.75 -3.11 -2.94
C GLY A 312 -3.88 -3.35 -1.71
N GLY A 313 -3.85 -2.37 -0.78
CA GLY A 313 -3.06 -2.40 0.44
C GLY A 313 -1.57 -2.48 0.16
N GLY A 314 -1.01 -1.46 -0.49
CA GLY A 314 0.40 -1.40 -0.89
C GLY A 314 0.84 -2.36 -2.01
N LEU A 315 -0.08 -3.00 -2.75
CA LEU A 315 0.32 -3.83 -3.89
C LEU A 315 0.54 -3.00 -5.16
N PRO A 316 1.65 -3.20 -5.91
CA PRO A 316 1.99 -2.39 -7.07
C PRO A 316 1.01 -2.49 -8.23
N GLY A 317 0.20 -3.52 -8.36
CA GLY A 317 -0.61 -3.67 -9.56
C GLY A 317 -1.55 -4.85 -9.58
N GLU A 318 -2.33 -4.94 -10.66
CA GLU A 318 -3.30 -6.02 -10.86
C GLU A 318 -2.65 -7.41 -11.00
N ASP A 319 -1.35 -7.47 -11.27
CA ASP A 319 -0.54 -8.68 -11.32
C ASP A 319 -0.11 -9.21 -9.95
N TYR A 320 -0.57 -8.60 -8.84
CA TYR A 320 -0.31 -9.05 -7.47
C TYR A 320 -1.61 -9.34 -6.72
N ARG A 321 -1.58 -10.31 -5.81
CA ARG A 321 -2.66 -10.52 -4.83
C ARG A 321 -2.10 -10.90 -3.47
N TRP A 322 -2.68 -10.32 -2.43
CA TRP A 322 -2.57 -10.84 -1.08
C TRP A 322 -3.30 -12.18 -0.99
N VAL A 323 -2.70 -13.15 -0.28
CA VAL A 323 -3.33 -14.46 -0.05
C VAL A 323 -3.66 -14.58 1.43
N ARG A 324 -4.92 -14.33 1.80
CA ARG A 324 -5.34 -14.34 3.21
C ARG A 324 -6.08 -15.63 3.55
N ASP A 325 -5.64 -16.37 4.57
CA ASP A 325 -6.42 -17.48 5.17
C ASP A 325 -7.57 -16.96 6.05
N ALA A 326 -8.33 -15.99 5.54
CA ALA A 326 -9.37 -15.27 6.24
C ALA A 326 -10.79 -15.75 5.91
N CYS A 327 -10.92 -16.88 5.20
CA CYS A 327 -12.22 -17.42 4.77
C CYS A 327 -12.76 -18.53 5.67
N ARG A 328 -11.99 -18.90 6.68
CA ARG A 328 -12.45 -19.78 7.75
C ARG A 328 -12.32 -19.08 9.10
N PRO A 329 -13.21 -19.40 10.06
CA PRO A 329 -13.05 -18.91 11.41
C PRO A 329 -11.71 -19.43 11.99
N PRO A 330 -11.08 -18.68 12.92
CA PRO A 330 -9.78 -19.04 13.51
C PRO A 330 -9.69 -20.51 13.95
N SER A 331 -10.70 -21.06 14.62
CA SER A 331 -10.71 -22.46 15.07
C SER A 331 -10.61 -23.52 13.95
N LYS A 332 -10.78 -23.11 12.69
CA LYS A 332 -10.75 -23.95 11.50
C LYS A 332 -9.55 -23.66 10.61
N ARG A 333 -8.58 -22.85 11.04
CA ARG A 333 -7.36 -22.56 10.28
C ARG A 333 -6.24 -23.57 10.51
N TYR A 334 -6.37 -24.44 11.51
CA TYR A 334 -5.32 -25.37 11.93
C TYR A 334 -5.03 -26.51 10.95
N GLY A 335 -3.77 -26.96 11.00
CA GLY A 335 -3.26 -28.12 10.28
C GLY A 335 -2.99 -27.82 8.81
N SER A 336 -2.75 -28.88 8.03
CA SER A 336 -2.34 -28.71 6.63
C SER A 336 -3.41 -28.07 5.76
N ARG A 337 -2.99 -27.04 5.03
CA ARG A 337 -3.78 -26.20 4.14
C ARG A 337 -3.26 -26.26 2.72
N SER A 338 -4.14 -25.98 1.78
CA SER A 338 -3.72 -25.65 0.42
C SER A 338 -4.77 -24.83 -0.32
N VAL A 339 -4.30 -24.11 -1.33
CA VAL A 339 -5.12 -23.43 -2.34
C VAL A 339 -4.53 -23.73 -3.72
N VAL A 340 -5.38 -23.75 -4.75
CA VAL A 340 -4.93 -23.63 -6.14
C VAL A 340 -5.35 -22.26 -6.66
N VAL A 341 -4.37 -21.38 -6.88
CA VAL A 341 -4.58 -20.04 -7.45
C VAL A 341 -4.40 -20.11 -8.95
N ARG A 342 -5.24 -19.38 -9.69
CA ARG A 342 -5.13 -19.19 -11.13
C ARG A 342 -5.04 -17.72 -11.49
N ALA A 343 -4.07 -17.40 -12.35
CA ALA A 343 -3.99 -16.16 -13.12
C ALA A 343 -4.38 -16.41 -14.57
N ALA A 344 -5.03 -15.43 -15.21
CA ALA A 344 -5.34 -15.45 -16.63
C ALA A 344 -5.12 -14.08 -17.28
N LEU A 345 -4.51 -14.08 -18.46
CA LEU A 345 -4.23 -12.89 -19.26
C LEU A 345 -4.25 -13.27 -20.75
N ASP A 346 -5.06 -12.59 -21.56
CA ASP A 346 -5.09 -12.75 -23.03
C ASP A 346 -5.16 -14.21 -23.54
N GLY A 347 -5.92 -15.05 -22.82
CA GLY A 347 -6.08 -16.47 -23.14
C GLY A 347 -4.97 -17.39 -22.61
N GLN A 348 -3.89 -16.83 -22.07
CA GLN A 348 -2.92 -17.57 -21.27
C GLN A 348 -3.46 -17.79 -19.85
N THR A 349 -3.08 -18.89 -19.23
CA THR A 349 -3.42 -19.20 -17.84
C THR A 349 -2.26 -19.87 -17.13
N ALA A 350 -2.03 -19.50 -15.88
CA ALA A 350 -1.10 -20.18 -14.99
C ALA A 350 -1.82 -20.62 -13.71
N ASP A 351 -1.52 -21.82 -13.23
CA ASP A 351 -2.04 -22.39 -12.00
C ASP A 351 -0.90 -22.68 -11.03
N MET A 352 -1.07 -22.34 -9.75
CA MET A 352 -0.13 -22.68 -8.69
C MET A 352 -0.87 -23.30 -7.51
N LYS A 353 -0.42 -24.50 -7.11
CA LYS A 353 -0.82 -25.08 -5.83
C LYS A 353 0.08 -24.52 -4.73
N MET A 354 -0.51 -23.85 -3.77
CA MET A 354 0.14 -23.35 -2.57
C MET A 354 -0.23 -24.25 -1.38
N SER A 355 0.71 -24.49 -0.47
CA SER A 355 0.53 -25.35 0.70
C SER A 355 1.28 -24.78 1.90
N TRP A 356 0.62 -24.74 3.05
CA TRP A 356 1.14 -24.31 4.33
C TRP A 356 0.48 -25.13 5.44
N ASP A 357 1.05 -25.13 6.63
CA ASP A 357 0.40 -25.65 7.83
C ASP A 357 -0.06 -24.42 8.62
N GLY A 358 -1.38 -24.32 8.87
CA GLY A 358 -1.89 -23.26 9.73
C GLY A 358 -1.56 -23.61 11.18
N ASP A 359 -0.78 -22.77 11.83
CA ASP A 359 -0.42 -22.92 13.23
C ASP A 359 -1.27 -21.99 14.10
N LEU A 360 -1.65 -22.49 15.27
CA LEU A 360 -2.09 -21.64 16.37
C LEU A 360 -0.78 -21.37 17.11
N LEU A 361 -0.20 -20.17 17.01
CA LEU A 361 1.03 -19.81 17.72
C LEU A 361 1.06 -20.52 19.09
N GLU A 362 1.95 -21.51 19.25
CA GLU A 362 2.09 -22.23 20.53
C GLU A 362 2.36 -21.26 21.69
N ALA A 363 2.85 -20.06 21.38
CA ALA A 363 3.07 -18.94 22.30
C ALA A 363 1.80 -18.36 22.95
N PHE A 364 0.59 -18.60 22.42
CA PHE A 364 -0.67 -18.04 22.95
C PHE A 364 -1.54 -19.04 23.74
N HIS A 365 -1.08 -20.30 23.89
CA HIS A 365 -1.97 -21.42 24.24
C HIS A 365 -2.59 -21.43 25.66
N SER A 366 -2.13 -20.64 26.63
CA SER A 366 -2.72 -20.70 27.99
C SER A 366 -3.80 -19.67 28.28
N GLU A 367 -3.86 -18.56 27.54
CA GLU A 367 -4.87 -17.50 27.77
C GLU A 367 -5.96 -17.47 26.68
N VAL A 368 -5.71 -18.07 25.50
CA VAL A 368 -6.51 -17.87 24.28
C VAL A 368 -7.59 -18.93 24.01
N GLU A 369 -7.67 -20.07 24.73
CA GLU A 369 -8.78 -21.03 24.49
C GLU A 369 -10.17 -20.39 24.71
N ALA A 370 -10.30 -19.48 25.68
CA ALA A 370 -11.51 -18.69 25.88
C ALA A 370 -11.71 -17.64 24.77
N ASP A 371 -10.62 -17.17 24.17
CA ASP A 371 -10.65 -16.15 23.12
C ASP A 371 -10.94 -16.74 21.74
N VAL A 372 -10.56 -17.99 21.41
CA VAL A 372 -10.85 -18.56 20.08
C VAL A 372 -12.36 -18.70 19.85
N GLU A 373 -13.15 -19.13 20.85
CA GLU A 373 -14.60 -19.20 20.71
C GLU A 373 -15.21 -17.80 20.51
N GLN A 374 -14.67 -16.78 21.20
CA GLN A 374 -15.08 -15.40 21.02
C GLN A 374 -14.69 -14.85 19.63
N LEU A 375 -13.47 -15.13 19.17
CA LEU A 375 -12.97 -14.73 17.85
C LEU A 375 -13.78 -15.42 16.74
N ASP A 376 -14.09 -16.71 16.88
CA ASP A 376 -14.98 -17.43 15.99
C ASP A 376 -16.41 -16.84 15.98
N ALA A 377 -16.94 -16.43 17.13
CA ALA A 377 -18.26 -15.81 17.23
C ALA A 377 -18.31 -14.41 16.59
N GLN A 378 -17.17 -13.71 16.56
CA GLN A 378 -17.01 -12.40 15.92
C GLN A 378 -16.54 -12.52 14.46
N PHE A 379 -16.18 -13.72 14.00
CA PHE A 379 -15.62 -13.93 12.68
C PHE A 379 -16.63 -13.58 11.59
N ILE A 380 -16.22 -12.67 10.72
CA ILE A 380 -16.90 -12.33 9.48
C ILE A 380 -15.94 -12.73 8.36
N PRO A 381 -16.34 -13.64 7.44
CA PRO A 381 -15.50 -13.97 6.29
C PRO A 381 -15.13 -12.72 5.50
N HIS A 382 -13.91 -12.69 4.98
CA HIS A 382 -13.47 -11.61 4.09
C HIS A 382 -14.40 -11.49 2.88
N GLY A 383 -14.58 -10.26 2.35
CA GLY A 383 -15.48 -10.00 1.22
C GLY A 383 -15.12 -10.79 -0.04
N ASP A 384 -13.83 -11.04 -0.24
CA ASP A 384 -13.27 -11.78 -1.38
C ASP A 384 -13.23 -13.29 -1.17
N CYS A 385 -13.77 -13.80 -0.06
CA CYS A 385 -13.89 -15.22 0.12
C CYS A 385 -14.77 -15.83 -0.97
N PRO A 386 -14.39 -17.00 -1.51
CA PRO A 386 -15.23 -17.74 -2.41
C PRO A 386 -16.61 -17.87 -1.76
N GLN A 387 -17.61 -17.26 -2.39
CA GLN A 387 -18.99 -17.41 -1.94
C GLN A 387 -19.26 -18.90 -2.04
N VAL A 388 -19.32 -19.59 -0.88
CA VAL A 388 -19.75 -20.97 -0.81
C VAL A 388 -21.16 -20.92 -1.33
N GLY A 389 -21.30 -21.17 -2.63
CA GLY A 389 -22.59 -21.12 -3.29
C GLY A 389 -23.47 -22.02 -2.45
N CYS A 390 -24.47 -21.43 -1.79
CA CYS A 390 -25.46 -22.19 -1.05
C CYS A 390 -26.08 -23.13 -2.08
N ALA A 391 -25.52 -24.33 -2.19
CA ALA A 391 -25.82 -25.30 -3.24
C ALA A 391 -27.23 -25.89 -3.10
N GLY A 392 -28.09 -25.27 -2.29
CA GLY A 392 -29.43 -25.71 -1.96
C GLY A 392 -30.53 -24.64 -2.08
N CYS A 393 -30.24 -23.42 -2.59
CA CYS A 393 -31.30 -22.42 -2.82
C CYS A 393 -31.19 -21.76 -4.20
N ALA A 394 -31.05 -22.58 -5.25
CA ALA A 394 -31.73 -22.22 -6.49
C ALA A 394 -33.24 -22.23 -6.18
N SER A 395 -33.81 -21.06 -5.91
CA SER A 395 -35.25 -20.86 -5.83
C SER A 395 -35.86 -21.15 -7.21
N GLY A 396 -36.11 -22.43 -7.45
CA GLY A 396 -37.01 -22.87 -8.48
C GLY A 396 -38.39 -22.26 -8.23
N GLY A 397 -38.82 -21.40 -9.15
CA GLY A 397 -40.23 -21.24 -9.50
C GLY A 397 -41.11 -20.43 -8.56
N SER A 398 -41.31 -19.16 -8.91
CA SER A 398 -42.69 -18.78 -9.22
C SER A 398 -42.71 -18.15 -10.62
N GLY A 399 -43.20 -18.95 -11.57
CA GLY A 399 -43.48 -18.46 -12.91
C GLY A 399 -44.55 -17.37 -12.84
N ARG A 400 -44.24 -16.22 -13.45
CA ARG A 400 -45.18 -15.26 -14.05
C ARG A 400 -44.33 -14.25 -14.84
N GLY A 401 -44.09 -14.55 -16.12
CA GLY A 401 -43.34 -13.66 -17.00
C GLY A 401 -43.19 -14.11 -18.45
N ALA A 402 -43.44 -15.37 -18.77
CA ALA A 402 -43.40 -15.90 -20.15
C ALA A 402 -44.70 -15.69 -20.96
N LEU A 403 -45.44 -14.60 -20.72
CA LEU A 403 -46.62 -14.19 -21.49
C LEU A 403 -46.63 -12.67 -21.70
N ALA A 404 -45.56 -12.14 -22.33
CA ALA A 404 -45.55 -10.76 -22.85
C ALA A 404 -44.60 -10.57 -24.05
N ALA A 405 -44.39 -11.62 -24.86
CA ALA A 405 -43.58 -11.55 -26.09
C ALA A 405 -44.29 -12.13 -27.34
N LEU A 406 -45.63 -12.15 -27.34
CA LEU A 406 -46.46 -12.55 -28.48
C LEU A 406 -47.52 -11.50 -28.87
N ALA A 407 -47.24 -10.22 -28.59
CA ALA A 407 -48.10 -9.10 -28.98
C ALA A 407 -47.30 -7.85 -29.41
N PHE A 408 -46.30 -8.04 -30.27
CA PHE A 408 -45.77 -6.96 -31.12
C PHE A 408 -45.47 -7.53 -32.52
N GLY A 409 -46.55 -7.94 -33.18
CA GLY A 409 -46.54 -8.09 -34.64
C GLY A 409 -46.68 -6.74 -35.31
N LEU A 410 -46.02 -6.62 -36.48
CA LEU A 410 -46.60 -5.99 -37.67
C LEU A 410 -46.86 -4.48 -37.66
N VAL A 411 -45.82 -3.63 -37.82
CA VAL A 411 -46.00 -2.25 -38.37
C VAL A 411 -44.94 -1.79 -39.38
N LEU A 412 -43.84 -2.48 -39.69
CA LEU A 412 -42.79 -1.91 -40.58
C LEU A 412 -42.46 -2.69 -41.86
N VAL A 413 -43.47 -3.22 -42.55
CA VAL A 413 -43.36 -3.55 -43.99
C VAL A 413 -44.64 -3.15 -44.73
N ALA A 414 -44.88 -1.84 -44.90
CA ALA A 414 -45.82 -1.31 -45.90
C ALA A 414 -45.76 0.23 -46.03
N ARG A 415 -44.76 0.77 -46.72
CA ARG A 415 -44.78 2.03 -47.51
C ARG A 415 -43.34 2.41 -47.82
N ARG A 416 -42.94 2.79 -49.03
CA ARG A 416 -43.58 2.82 -50.34
C ARG A 416 -42.42 3.09 -51.30
N ARG A 417 -42.17 2.17 -52.22
CA ARG A 417 -41.57 2.50 -53.51
C ARG A 417 -42.54 3.42 -54.25
N SER A 418 -42.13 4.67 -54.47
CA SER A 418 -42.57 5.48 -55.61
C SER A 418 -41.59 6.64 -55.76
N ASN A 419 -40.69 6.54 -56.74
CA ASN A 419 -40.31 7.64 -57.63
C ASN A 419 -39.26 7.14 -58.63
N SER A 420 -39.76 6.73 -59.81
CA SER A 420 -39.05 6.87 -61.07
C SER A 420 -40.07 7.26 -62.16
N MET A 421 -39.60 8.10 -63.08
CA MET A 421 -40.22 8.60 -64.32
C MET A 421 -40.98 9.95 -64.26
N GLY A 422 -40.27 11.00 -64.66
CA GLY A 422 -40.48 11.56 -66.01
C GLY A 422 -41.14 12.94 -66.11
N ALA A 423 -40.32 13.99 -66.17
CA ALA A 423 -40.34 15.09 -67.16
C ALA A 423 -39.39 16.19 -66.69
#